data_AF-A0A2W4TSK8-F1
#
_entry.id   AF-A0A2W4TSK8-F1
#
_cell.length_a   1.000
_cell.length_b   1.000
_cell.length_c   1.000
_cell.angle_alpha   90.00
_cell.angle_beta   90.00
_cell.angle_gamma   90.00
#
_symmetry.space_group_name_H-M   'P 1'
#
loop_
_entity.id
_entity.type
_entity.pdbx_description
1 polymer ?
#
loop_
_entity_poly.entity_id
_entity_poly.type
_entity_poly.pdbx_seq_one_letter_code
_entity_poly.pdbx_strand_id
1 'polypeptide(L)'
;MNKPLSPKSRLLRPLIFRSATLSLVVGSALFIWPLAAAKSVLAQTQNQPKPAAPTVRYARGENVDLSEIVTEWRGYYEDVPVYLCVCQEDTCNQTQQWPYREYARYQLGLALGPTNGRIAEDSGANCFDIADNSRPNAPRTFSTAQVGEGETASEGAAPPTPSSAPPAPSATANDIPVATIINGGEGIRLTWPSGTTTEIPVAGSDWNISILDALDCTSTSLVETKTLSAQRVVGEVAVNSETGNIAVPVLLDSCVETDQSAVFVLDPDETGRYIFYRTQLPGSRNLPNEFSSYAFNSILAVRYWNGSLYVQQGTASGAESVVIFRPDTTPAGRYAGCGVVAVNEGSDRRKDSGRS
;
A
#
# COMPACT_ATOMS: atom_id res chain seq x y z
N MET A 1 -28.40 40.50 26.17
CA MET A 1 -27.12 41.23 26.22
C MET A 1 -26.67 41.26 27.68
N ASN A 2 -25.66 40.45 28.04
CA ASN A 2 -24.87 40.56 29.27
C ASN A 2 -23.69 39.58 29.18
N LYS A 3 -22.53 40.11 28.80
CA LYS A 3 -21.18 39.66 29.20
C LYS A 3 -20.72 40.65 30.30
N PRO A 4 -19.67 40.40 31.11
CA PRO A 4 -18.65 39.32 31.03
C PRO A 4 -18.35 38.69 32.42
N LEU A 5 -17.41 37.73 32.47
CA LEU A 5 -16.23 37.78 33.34
C LEU A 5 -15.29 36.59 33.05
N SER A 6 -14.07 36.95 32.63
CA SER A 6 -12.89 36.08 32.54
C SER A 6 -12.32 35.83 33.93
N PRO A 7 -11.66 34.68 34.16
CA PRO A 7 -10.47 34.74 34.99
C PRO A 7 -9.28 33.93 34.44
N LYS A 8 -8.16 34.65 34.37
CA LYS A 8 -6.85 34.34 34.98
C LYS A 8 -6.13 33.07 34.54
N SER A 9 -5.24 33.32 33.58
CA SER A 9 -3.86 32.82 33.50
C SER A 9 -3.29 32.28 34.82
N ARG A 10 -2.97 30.98 34.85
CA ARG A 10 -2.11 30.37 35.87
C ARG A 10 -0.69 30.22 35.36
N LEU A 11 0.20 30.68 36.24
CA LEU A 11 1.64 30.72 36.17
C LEU A 11 2.29 29.36 35.89
N LEU A 12 3.28 29.42 35.00
CA LEU A 12 4.35 28.46 34.77
C LEU A 12 5.07 28.10 36.07
N ARG A 13 5.28 26.80 36.30
CA ARG A 13 6.30 26.28 37.22
C ARG A 13 7.49 25.78 36.41
N PRO A 14 8.73 26.21 36.70
CA PRO A 14 9.91 25.59 36.12
C PRO A 14 10.22 24.30 36.89
N LEU A 15 10.23 23.17 36.17
CA LEU A 15 10.76 21.90 36.67
C LEU A 15 12.30 21.96 36.62
N ILE A 16 12.88 21.86 37.81
CA ILE A 16 14.31 21.77 38.08
C ILE A 16 14.79 20.40 37.57
N PHE A 17 15.46 20.37 36.42
CA PHE A 17 16.20 19.18 35.98
C PHE A 17 17.50 19.09 36.80
N ARG A 18 17.55 18.10 37.69
CA ARG A 18 18.77 17.70 38.37
C ARG A 18 19.70 17.03 37.36
N SER A 19 20.86 17.66 37.13
CA SER A 19 22.01 17.04 36.48
C SER A 19 22.52 15.88 37.35
N ALA A 20 22.47 14.67 36.81
CA ALA A 20 23.21 13.53 37.33
C ALA A 20 24.51 13.42 36.53
N THR A 21 25.60 13.83 37.17
CA THR A 21 26.99 13.62 36.78
C THR A 21 27.29 12.12 36.79
N LEU A 22 27.46 11.51 35.62
CA LEU A 22 28.01 10.16 35.51
C LEU A 22 29.54 10.27 35.43
N SER A 23 30.21 9.71 36.43
CA SER A 23 31.66 9.73 36.57
C SER A 23 32.32 8.81 35.54
N LEU A 24 33.31 9.38 34.85
CA LEU A 24 34.33 8.68 34.05
C LEU A 24 35.13 7.76 34.98
N VAL A 25 35.08 6.45 34.77
CA VAL A 25 36.09 5.52 35.30
C VAL A 25 37.06 5.20 34.17
N VAL A 26 38.22 5.85 34.23
CA VAL A 26 39.41 5.57 33.43
C VAL A 26 40.01 4.27 33.96
N GLY A 27 39.75 3.16 33.25
CA GLY A 27 40.41 1.88 33.45
C GLY A 27 41.50 1.66 32.41
N SER A 28 42.70 2.18 32.67
CA SER A 28 43.89 1.90 31.87
C SER A 28 44.38 0.47 32.11
N ALA A 29 44.07 -0.45 31.19
CA ALA A 29 44.74 -1.75 31.11
C ALA A 29 45.74 -1.72 29.96
N LEU A 30 47.02 -1.56 30.32
CA LEU A 30 48.18 -1.79 29.48
C LEU A 30 48.23 -3.27 29.06
N PHE A 31 47.77 -3.57 27.85
CA PHE A 31 48.06 -4.83 27.17
C PHE A 31 49.19 -4.60 26.17
N ILE A 32 50.39 -5.04 26.55
CA ILE A 32 51.56 -5.16 25.68
C ILE A 32 51.32 -6.41 24.83
N TRP A 33 51.01 -6.24 23.54
CA TRP A 33 50.98 -7.32 22.56
C TRP A 33 52.29 -7.34 21.76
N PRO A 34 52.87 -8.52 21.50
CA PRO A 34 54.07 -8.63 20.70
C PRO A 34 53.76 -8.35 19.23
N LEU A 35 54.56 -7.47 18.63
CA LEU A 35 54.68 -7.24 17.19
C LEU A 35 55.18 -8.53 16.51
N ALA A 36 54.25 -9.40 16.14
CA ALA A 36 54.52 -10.53 15.26
C ALA A 36 53.95 -10.22 13.85
N ALA A 37 54.87 -9.91 12.94
CA ALA A 37 54.78 -10.09 11.49
C ALA A 37 53.39 -9.94 10.85
N ALA A 38 53.05 -8.72 10.46
CA ALA A 38 52.07 -8.46 9.41
C ALA A 38 52.60 -9.01 8.07
N LYS A 39 52.41 -10.31 7.82
CA LYS A 39 52.41 -10.84 6.46
C LYS A 39 51.16 -10.32 5.78
N SER A 40 51.39 -9.36 4.90
CA SER A 40 50.54 -8.93 3.78
C SER A 40 49.46 -9.97 3.41
N VAL A 41 48.24 -9.79 3.93
CA VAL A 41 47.00 -10.29 3.32
C VAL A 41 46.40 -9.10 2.56
N LEU A 42 47.16 -8.60 1.59
CA LEU A 42 46.64 -7.71 0.56
C LEU A 42 46.30 -8.57 -0.65
N ALA A 43 45.08 -8.36 -1.15
CA ALA A 43 44.59 -8.79 -2.45
C ALA A 43 44.30 -10.30 -2.63
N GLN A 44 43.22 -10.77 -1.99
CA GLN A 44 42.25 -11.61 -2.69
C GLN A 44 40.87 -10.99 -2.56
N THR A 45 40.68 -9.79 -3.13
CA THR A 45 39.35 -9.35 -3.54
C THR A 45 39.00 -10.21 -4.74
N GLN A 46 38.43 -11.38 -4.46
CA GLN A 46 38.10 -12.39 -5.43
C GLN A 46 37.25 -11.78 -6.56
N ASN A 47 37.58 -12.13 -7.80
CA ASN A 47 36.75 -12.04 -9.00
C ASN A 47 35.46 -12.86 -8.81
N GLN A 48 34.63 -12.52 -7.83
CA GLN A 48 33.26 -13.01 -7.75
C GLN A 48 32.54 -12.38 -8.94
N PRO A 49 32.03 -13.17 -9.90
CA PRO A 49 31.26 -12.62 -11.00
C PRO A 49 30.10 -11.80 -10.42
N LYS A 50 29.97 -10.55 -10.87
CA LYS A 50 28.86 -9.68 -10.45
C LYS A 50 27.55 -10.46 -10.64
N PRO A 51 26.68 -10.54 -9.61
CA PRO A 51 25.41 -11.25 -9.76
C PRO A 51 24.63 -10.65 -10.95
N ALA A 52 23.89 -11.51 -11.65
CA ALA A 52 23.04 -11.08 -12.75
C ALA A 52 22.05 -10.00 -12.26
N ALA A 53 21.65 -9.12 -13.17
CA ALA A 53 20.74 -8.03 -12.82
C ALA A 53 19.37 -8.57 -12.31
N PRO A 54 18.73 -7.93 -11.32
CA PRO A 54 17.42 -8.32 -10.78
C PRO A 54 16.36 -8.71 -11.83
N THR A 55 16.18 -7.91 -12.89
CA THR A 55 15.25 -8.17 -14.01
C THR A 55 15.52 -9.51 -14.70
N VAL A 56 16.80 -9.83 -14.94
CA VAL A 56 17.25 -11.08 -15.57
C VAL A 56 17.04 -12.27 -14.64
N ARG A 57 17.35 -12.11 -13.36
CA ARG A 57 17.12 -13.14 -12.33
C ARG A 57 15.63 -13.46 -12.21
N TYR A 58 14.80 -12.42 -12.16
CA TYR A 58 13.35 -12.56 -12.10
C TYR A 58 12.79 -13.30 -13.33
N ALA A 59 13.28 -12.95 -14.52
CA ALA A 59 12.91 -13.62 -15.78
C ALA A 59 13.31 -15.12 -15.82
N ARG A 60 14.31 -15.53 -15.04
CA ARG A 60 14.73 -16.94 -14.88
C ARG A 60 13.91 -17.70 -13.84
N GLY A 61 12.91 -17.06 -13.26
CA GLY A 61 12.06 -17.66 -12.24
C GLY A 61 12.58 -17.50 -10.80
N GLU A 62 13.67 -16.76 -10.58
CA GLU A 62 14.14 -16.49 -9.23
C GLU A 62 13.11 -15.67 -8.44
N ASN A 63 13.08 -15.87 -7.12
CA ASN A 63 12.31 -15.03 -6.22
C ASN A 63 13.11 -13.76 -5.92
N VAL A 64 12.86 -12.72 -6.72
CA VAL A 64 13.51 -11.41 -6.61
C VAL A 64 12.50 -10.44 -6.02
N ASP A 65 12.94 -9.58 -5.09
CA ASP A 65 12.10 -8.52 -4.54
C ASP A 65 11.65 -7.59 -5.68
N LEU A 66 10.35 -7.30 -5.77
CA LEU A 66 9.81 -6.45 -6.83
C LEU A 66 10.45 -5.05 -6.80
N SER A 67 10.79 -4.54 -5.61
CA SER A 67 11.47 -3.25 -5.46
C SER A 67 12.89 -3.21 -6.03
N GLU A 68 13.62 -4.34 -6.03
CA GLU A 68 14.93 -4.44 -6.69
C GLU A 68 14.76 -4.33 -8.22
N ILE A 69 13.71 -4.94 -8.77
CA ILE A 69 13.38 -4.89 -10.20
C ILE A 69 12.95 -3.46 -10.60
N VAL A 70 12.07 -2.83 -9.81
CA VAL A 70 11.62 -1.45 -10.05
C VAL A 70 12.79 -0.47 -9.99
N THR A 71 13.65 -0.58 -8.97
CA THR A 71 14.83 0.27 -8.80
C THR A 71 15.81 0.11 -9.96
N GLU A 72 16.10 -1.13 -10.38
CA GLU A 72 16.94 -1.38 -11.55
C GLU A 72 16.34 -0.74 -12.80
N TRP A 73 15.05 -1.00 -13.07
CA TRP A 73 14.40 -0.53 -14.30
C TRP A 73 14.36 1.00 -14.39
N ARG A 74 13.98 1.68 -13.30
CA ARG A 74 13.96 3.15 -13.25
C ARG A 74 15.36 3.76 -13.39
N GLY A 75 16.41 3.04 -12.99
CA GLY A 75 17.79 3.45 -13.22
C GLY A 75 18.18 3.49 -14.72
N TYR A 76 17.52 2.71 -15.56
CA TYR A 76 17.74 2.71 -17.02
C TYR A 76 16.70 3.54 -17.79
N TYR A 77 15.46 3.52 -17.32
CA TYR A 77 14.28 4.04 -18.02
C TYR A 77 13.37 4.79 -17.04
N GLU A 78 13.83 5.95 -16.55
CA GLU A 78 13.14 6.74 -15.52
C GLU A 78 11.67 7.06 -15.87
N ASP A 79 11.40 7.37 -17.13
CA ASP A 79 10.07 7.78 -17.61
C ASP A 79 9.15 6.60 -17.96
N VAL A 80 9.69 5.39 -18.20
CA VAL A 80 8.92 4.25 -18.68
C VAL A 80 8.05 3.70 -17.54
N PRO A 81 6.71 3.63 -17.72
CA PRO A 81 5.80 3.08 -16.71
C PRO A 81 6.20 1.68 -16.23
N VAL A 82 6.06 1.46 -14.93
CA VAL A 82 6.19 0.13 -14.32
C VAL A 82 4.84 -0.27 -13.78
N TYR A 83 4.28 -1.35 -14.32
CA TYR A 83 2.97 -1.82 -13.91
C TYR A 83 3.12 -2.92 -12.87
N LEU A 84 2.42 -2.77 -11.74
CA LEU A 84 2.16 -3.88 -10.83
C LEU A 84 0.96 -4.64 -11.35
N CYS A 85 1.14 -5.93 -11.59
CA CYS A 85 0.13 -6.81 -12.15
C CYS A 85 -0.30 -7.86 -11.13
N VAL A 86 -1.60 -8.18 -11.11
CA VAL A 86 -2.17 -9.19 -10.21
C VAL A 86 -2.98 -10.17 -11.03
N CYS A 87 -2.60 -11.44 -11.00
CA CYS A 87 -3.34 -12.47 -11.72
C CYS A 87 -4.77 -12.62 -11.15
N GLN A 88 -5.81 -12.55 -11.98
CA GLN A 88 -7.20 -12.74 -11.52
C GLN A 88 -7.78 -14.10 -11.88
N GLU A 89 -7.25 -14.69 -12.94
CA GLU A 89 -7.60 -16.04 -13.36
C GLU A 89 -6.91 -17.08 -12.48
N ASP A 90 -7.32 -18.34 -12.60
CA ASP A 90 -6.67 -19.43 -11.88
C ASP A 90 -5.17 -19.53 -12.21
N THR A 91 -4.81 -19.19 -13.45
CA THR A 91 -3.43 -19.05 -13.90
C THR A 91 -3.33 -17.99 -14.99
N CYS A 92 -2.38 -17.06 -14.85
CA CYS A 92 -2.05 -16.10 -15.88
C CYS A 92 -0.73 -16.50 -16.52
N ASN A 93 -0.80 -16.98 -17.76
CA ASN A 93 0.37 -17.47 -18.48
C ASN A 93 1.05 -16.32 -19.23
N GLN A 94 2.25 -15.96 -18.78
CA GLN A 94 3.14 -15.01 -19.42
C GLN A 94 4.45 -15.69 -19.83
N THR A 95 4.44 -16.96 -20.25
CA THR A 95 5.68 -17.69 -20.58
C THR A 95 6.29 -17.30 -21.93
N GLN A 96 5.53 -16.64 -22.80
CA GLN A 96 5.99 -16.25 -24.14
C GLN A 96 6.61 -14.84 -24.20
N GLN A 97 6.38 -14.02 -23.18
CA GLN A 97 6.84 -12.64 -23.10
C GLN A 97 7.44 -12.40 -21.72
N TRP A 98 8.36 -11.45 -21.58
CA TRP A 98 8.87 -11.08 -20.26
C TRP A 98 7.69 -10.84 -19.28
N PRO A 99 7.71 -11.45 -18.09
CA PRO A 99 8.84 -12.11 -17.42
C PRO A 99 9.02 -13.61 -17.65
N TYR A 100 8.34 -14.22 -18.62
CA TYR A 100 8.47 -15.64 -19.02
C TYR A 100 8.01 -16.63 -17.94
N ARG A 101 6.89 -16.32 -17.28
CA ARG A 101 6.40 -17.06 -16.11
C ARG A 101 4.88 -17.23 -16.10
N GLU A 102 4.43 -18.19 -15.32
CA GLU A 102 3.03 -18.32 -14.93
C GLU A 102 2.83 -17.74 -13.53
N TYR A 103 1.67 -17.13 -13.34
CA TYR A 103 1.24 -16.59 -12.07
C TYR A 103 0.00 -17.33 -11.59
N ALA A 104 0.03 -17.78 -10.34
CA ALA A 104 -1.17 -18.27 -9.70
C ALA A 104 -2.13 -17.11 -9.42
N ARG A 105 -3.42 -17.42 -9.25
CA ARG A 105 -4.43 -16.43 -8.87
C ARG A 105 -4.00 -15.59 -7.66
N TYR A 106 -4.15 -14.28 -7.78
CA TYR A 106 -3.74 -13.22 -6.85
C TYR A 106 -2.23 -13.09 -6.61
N GLN A 107 -1.40 -13.83 -7.34
CA GLN A 107 0.03 -13.62 -7.31
C GLN A 107 0.39 -12.29 -7.98
N LEU A 108 1.26 -11.54 -7.31
CA LEU A 108 1.83 -10.31 -7.83
C LEU A 108 2.93 -10.60 -8.85
N GLY A 109 2.92 -9.83 -9.93
CA GLY A 109 3.98 -9.75 -10.92
C GLY A 109 4.23 -8.31 -11.33
N LEU A 110 5.31 -8.08 -12.08
CA LEU A 110 5.57 -6.79 -12.71
C LEU A 110 5.43 -6.92 -14.22
N ALA A 111 5.02 -5.83 -14.86
CA ALA A 111 5.15 -5.61 -16.28
C ALA A 111 5.91 -4.30 -16.53
N LEU A 112 7.05 -4.41 -17.21
CA LEU A 112 7.94 -3.27 -17.48
C LEU A 112 7.53 -2.63 -18.81
N GLY A 113 6.88 -1.47 -18.74
CA GLY A 113 6.36 -0.73 -19.88
C GLY A 113 4.96 -1.15 -20.35
N PRO A 114 4.27 -0.30 -21.15
CA PRO A 114 2.88 -0.51 -21.54
C PRO A 114 2.63 -1.79 -22.34
N THR A 115 3.55 -2.19 -23.21
CA THR A 115 3.40 -3.39 -24.03
C THR A 115 3.33 -4.65 -23.18
N ASN A 116 4.26 -4.82 -22.24
CA ASN A 116 4.22 -5.94 -21.30
C ASN A 116 2.99 -5.86 -20.39
N GLY A 117 2.57 -4.64 -20.02
CA GLY A 117 1.36 -4.43 -19.21
C GLY A 117 0.09 -4.90 -19.93
N ARG A 118 -0.06 -4.59 -21.22
CA ARG A 118 -1.21 -5.05 -22.02
C ARG A 118 -1.19 -6.56 -22.20
N ILE A 119 -0.03 -7.14 -22.51
CA ILE A 119 0.10 -8.61 -22.64
C ILE A 119 -0.24 -9.31 -21.33
N ALA A 120 0.18 -8.74 -20.20
CA ALA A 120 -0.23 -9.23 -18.89
C ALA A 120 -1.75 -9.13 -18.68
N GLU A 121 -2.38 -8.01 -19.07
CA GLU A 121 -3.84 -7.87 -19.04
C GLU A 121 -4.54 -8.90 -19.93
N ASP A 122 -4.07 -9.12 -21.16
CA ASP A 122 -4.59 -10.11 -22.10
C ASP A 122 -4.45 -11.55 -21.57
N SER A 123 -3.47 -11.79 -20.69
CA SER A 123 -3.28 -13.08 -20.00
C SER A 123 -4.16 -13.27 -18.75
N GLY A 124 -5.06 -12.34 -18.45
CA GLY A 124 -5.96 -12.39 -17.30
C GLY A 124 -5.43 -11.74 -16.02
N ALA A 125 -4.37 -10.92 -16.12
CA ALA A 125 -3.90 -10.10 -15.02
C ALA A 125 -4.58 -8.73 -15.01
N ASN A 126 -4.57 -8.06 -13.86
CA ASN A 126 -4.93 -6.66 -13.75
C ASN A 126 -3.67 -5.85 -13.49
N CYS A 127 -3.40 -4.86 -14.31
CA CYS A 127 -2.17 -4.07 -14.22
C CYS A 127 -2.46 -2.59 -14.00
N PHE A 128 -1.69 -1.95 -13.14
CA PHE A 128 -1.74 -0.49 -12.93
C PHE A 128 -0.32 0.06 -12.74
N ASP A 129 -0.10 1.26 -13.28
CA ASP A 129 1.18 1.96 -13.12
C ASP A 129 1.36 2.28 -11.63
N ILE A 130 2.47 1.87 -11.05
CA ILE A 130 2.76 2.11 -9.63
C ILE A 130 2.88 3.61 -9.29
N ALA A 131 3.11 4.48 -10.29
CA ALA A 131 3.32 5.90 -10.08
C ALA A 131 2.01 6.71 -10.01
N ASP A 132 1.06 6.45 -10.92
CA ASP A 132 -0.18 7.24 -11.03
C ASP A 132 -1.43 6.38 -11.16
N ASN A 133 -1.27 5.06 -11.07
CA ASN A 133 -2.33 4.09 -11.16
C ASN A 133 -3.05 4.07 -12.52
N SER A 134 -2.44 4.59 -13.59
CA SER A 134 -2.96 4.48 -14.96
C SER A 134 -2.92 3.03 -15.49
N ARG A 135 -3.72 2.74 -16.53
CA ARG A 135 -3.76 1.41 -17.16
C ARG A 135 -2.75 1.30 -18.31
N PRO A 136 -2.29 0.09 -18.66
CA PRO A 136 -1.45 -0.12 -19.85
C PRO A 136 -2.08 0.33 -21.18
N ASN A 137 -3.41 0.34 -21.27
CA ASN A 137 -4.15 0.79 -22.46
C ASN A 137 -4.43 2.32 -22.49
N ALA A 138 -4.19 3.00 -21.37
CA ALA A 138 -4.26 4.45 -21.24
C ALA A 138 -3.05 4.94 -20.44
N PRO A 139 -1.81 4.70 -20.94
CA PRO A 139 -0.60 5.02 -20.20
C PRO A 139 -0.47 6.54 -20.06
N ARG A 140 0.14 6.98 -18.96
CA ARG A 140 0.60 8.37 -18.84
C ARG A 140 1.53 8.73 -19.99
N THR A 141 1.49 10.00 -20.40
CA THR A 141 2.38 10.50 -21.44
C THR A 141 3.83 10.44 -20.94
N PHE A 142 4.70 9.70 -21.63
CA PHE A 142 6.14 9.65 -21.34
C PHE A 142 6.94 10.14 -22.55
N SER A 143 8.20 10.54 -22.33
CA SER A 143 9.03 11.10 -23.40
C SER A 143 9.25 10.07 -24.51
N THR A 144 8.87 10.41 -25.75
CA THR A 144 9.04 9.55 -26.93
C THR A 144 10.51 9.35 -27.31
N ALA A 145 11.44 10.06 -26.67
CA ALA A 145 12.87 10.00 -26.95
C ALA A 145 13.54 8.66 -26.60
N GLN A 146 12.88 7.81 -25.78
CA GLN A 146 13.46 6.54 -25.29
C GLN A 146 12.83 5.28 -25.89
N VAL A 147 11.66 5.38 -26.53
CA VAL A 147 11.01 4.24 -27.18
C VAL A 147 11.35 4.30 -28.66
N GLY A 148 12.36 3.53 -29.05
CA GLY A 148 12.68 3.33 -30.47
C GLY A 148 11.40 2.95 -31.22
N GLU A 149 11.17 3.63 -32.35
CA GLU A 149 10.02 3.40 -33.24
C GLU A 149 9.98 1.93 -33.67
N GLY A 150 9.16 1.13 -32.98
CA GLY A 150 8.90 -0.27 -33.26
C GLY A 150 7.45 -0.45 -33.69
N GLU A 151 7.28 -1.11 -34.83
CA GLU A 151 6.06 -1.30 -35.62
C GLU A 151 4.78 -1.65 -34.84
N THR A 152 3.66 -1.15 -35.39
CA THR A 152 2.27 -1.46 -35.06
C THR A 152 1.98 -2.96 -34.90
N ALA A 153 1.47 -3.36 -33.74
CA ALA A 153 0.98 -4.71 -33.46
C ALA A 153 -0.50 -4.89 -33.88
N SER A 154 -0.78 -6.07 -34.46
CA SER A 154 -2.08 -6.54 -34.96
C SER A 154 -3.13 -6.77 -33.86
N GLU A 155 -4.38 -6.60 -34.29
CA GLU A 155 -5.63 -6.90 -33.59
C GLU A 155 -5.79 -8.42 -33.40
N GLY A 156 -5.75 -8.87 -32.13
CA GLY A 156 -5.87 -10.27 -31.71
C GLY A 156 -7.20 -10.56 -31.01
N ALA A 157 -7.73 -11.76 -31.24
CA ALA A 157 -9.08 -12.23 -30.96
C ALA A 157 -9.56 -12.19 -29.49
N ALA A 158 -10.89 -12.14 -29.33
CA ALA A 158 -11.61 -12.05 -28.07
C ALA A 158 -11.38 -13.22 -27.09
N PRO A 159 -11.37 -12.97 -25.77
CA PRO A 159 -11.13 -13.98 -24.75
C PRO A 159 -12.34 -14.89 -24.46
N PRO A 160 -12.12 -16.14 -23.98
CA PRO A 160 -13.17 -17.03 -23.49
C PRO A 160 -13.70 -16.60 -22.10
N THR A 161 -14.95 -16.93 -21.84
CA THR A 161 -15.74 -16.50 -20.67
C THR A 161 -15.35 -17.27 -19.40
N PRO A 162 -15.15 -16.59 -18.24
CA PRO A 162 -14.76 -17.25 -16.98
C PRO A 162 -15.90 -18.00 -16.27
N SER A 163 -15.54 -19.05 -15.54
CA SER A 163 -16.41 -19.87 -14.68
C SER A 163 -16.46 -19.31 -13.26
N SER A 164 -17.67 -19.21 -12.70
CA SER A 164 -18.04 -18.26 -11.65
C SER A 164 -17.89 -18.82 -10.23
N ALA A 165 -17.33 -18.00 -9.33
CA ALA A 165 -17.80 -17.95 -7.94
C ALA A 165 -19.25 -17.39 -7.92
N PRO A 166 -20.05 -17.59 -6.86
CA PRO A 166 -21.41 -17.05 -6.80
C PRO A 166 -21.36 -15.53 -7.01
N PRO A 167 -22.08 -14.98 -8.01
CA PRO A 167 -22.06 -13.54 -8.25
C PRO A 167 -22.73 -12.83 -7.07
N ALA A 168 -22.04 -11.83 -6.54
CA ALA A 168 -22.74 -10.76 -5.84
C ALA A 168 -23.80 -10.18 -6.80
N PRO A 169 -24.98 -9.77 -6.33
CA PRO A 169 -25.96 -9.11 -7.19
C PRO A 169 -25.29 -7.90 -7.84
N SER A 170 -25.12 -7.94 -9.17
CA SER A 170 -24.55 -6.84 -9.93
C SER A 170 -25.54 -5.67 -9.90
N ALA A 171 -25.08 -4.50 -9.47
CA ALA A 171 -25.86 -3.28 -9.56
C ALA A 171 -26.06 -2.92 -11.04
N THR A 172 -27.20 -2.33 -11.40
CA THR A 172 -27.30 -1.74 -12.73
C THR A 172 -26.53 -0.41 -12.75
N ALA A 173 -26.04 0.03 -13.91
CA ALA A 173 -25.27 1.28 -14.01
C ALA A 173 -26.04 2.52 -13.49
N ASN A 174 -27.37 2.43 -13.37
CA ASN A 174 -28.23 3.48 -12.83
C ASN A 174 -28.27 3.52 -11.29
N ASP A 175 -27.66 2.53 -10.62
CA ASP A 175 -27.67 2.39 -9.16
C ASP A 175 -26.29 2.69 -8.55
N ILE A 176 -25.37 3.30 -9.30
CA ILE A 176 -24.00 3.54 -8.82
C ILE A 176 -23.84 5.03 -8.51
N PRO A 177 -23.62 5.41 -7.24
CA PRO A 177 -23.45 6.81 -6.88
C PRO A 177 -22.05 7.32 -7.28
N VAL A 178 -21.96 8.62 -7.54
CA VAL A 178 -20.69 9.34 -7.53
C VAL A 178 -20.41 9.73 -6.09
N ALA A 179 -19.25 9.34 -5.56
CA ALA A 179 -18.82 9.68 -4.21
C ALA A 179 -17.82 10.84 -4.27
N THR A 180 -18.07 11.88 -3.46
CA THR A 180 -17.21 13.07 -3.37
C THR A 180 -16.90 13.37 -1.92
N ILE A 181 -15.69 13.83 -1.65
CA ILE A 181 -15.28 14.23 -0.30
C ILE A 181 -15.76 15.65 -0.04
N ILE A 182 -16.32 15.89 1.15
CA ILE A 182 -16.82 17.20 1.58
C ILE A 182 -16.14 17.65 2.86
N ASN A 183 -16.20 18.96 3.14
CA ASN A 183 -15.72 19.57 4.40
C ASN A 183 -14.28 19.16 4.76
N GLY A 184 -13.37 19.14 3.78
CA GLY A 184 -11.96 18.82 4.02
C GLY A 184 -11.69 17.38 4.50
N GLY A 185 -12.60 16.45 4.25
CA GLY A 185 -12.49 15.06 4.68
C GLY A 185 -13.38 14.69 5.86
N GLU A 186 -14.14 15.62 6.43
CA GLU A 186 -15.04 15.32 7.56
C GLU A 186 -16.26 14.48 7.16
N GLY A 187 -16.55 14.37 5.87
CA GLY A 187 -17.63 13.54 5.35
C GLY A 187 -17.49 13.22 3.87
N ILE A 188 -18.42 12.40 3.39
CA ILE A 188 -18.58 12.10 1.97
C ILE A 188 -20.00 12.46 1.53
N ARG A 189 -20.15 12.89 0.28
CA ARG A 189 -21.44 13.09 -0.39
C ARG A 189 -21.57 12.09 -1.52
N LEU A 190 -22.65 11.33 -1.48
CA LEU A 190 -23.08 10.43 -2.54
C LEU A 190 -24.09 11.16 -3.40
N THR A 191 -23.88 11.17 -4.71
CA THR A 191 -24.82 11.70 -5.70
C THR A 191 -25.25 10.57 -6.62
N TRP A 192 -26.52 10.18 -6.52
CA TRP A 192 -27.10 9.10 -7.31
C TRP A 192 -27.48 9.59 -8.71
N PRO A 193 -27.56 8.69 -9.72
CA PRO A 193 -27.95 9.06 -11.08
C PRO A 193 -29.35 9.72 -11.18
N SER A 194 -30.24 9.43 -10.23
CA SER A 194 -31.54 10.08 -10.06
C SER A 194 -31.47 11.57 -9.67
N GLY A 195 -30.31 12.03 -9.18
CA GLY A 195 -30.13 13.33 -8.55
C GLY A 195 -30.30 13.33 -7.03
N THR A 196 -30.70 12.21 -6.42
CA THR A 196 -30.73 12.08 -4.95
C THR A 196 -29.33 12.25 -4.38
N THR A 197 -29.20 12.94 -3.25
CA THR A 197 -27.92 13.12 -2.56
C THR A 197 -28.00 12.67 -1.12
N THR A 198 -26.92 12.04 -0.64
CA THR A 198 -26.77 11.59 0.75
C THR A 198 -25.43 12.04 1.27
N GLU A 199 -25.40 12.72 2.42
CA GLU A 199 -24.17 13.09 3.11
C GLU A 199 -23.94 12.14 4.29
N ILE A 200 -22.74 11.59 4.37
CA ILE A 200 -22.35 10.62 5.40
C ILE A 200 -21.18 11.22 6.18
N PRO A 201 -21.35 11.49 7.50
CA PRO A 201 -20.28 12.02 8.33
C PRO A 201 -19.24 10.93 8.61
N VAL A 202 -17.97 11.30 8.47
CA VAL A 202 -16.80 10.45 8.79
C VAL A 202 -16.16 10.89 10.09
N ALA A 203 -15.92 12.21 10.24
CA ALA A 203 -15.38 12.75 11.48
C ALA A 203 -16.45 12.77 12.58
N GLY A 204 -16.09 12.29 13.77
CA GLY A 204 -16.99 12.30 14.93
C GLY A 204 -18.18 11.34 14.83
N SER A 205 -18.18 10.43 13.85
CA SER A 205 -19.14 9.33 13.75
C SER A 205 -18.62 8.05 14.42
N ASP A 206 -19.45 7.01 14.48
CA ASP A 206 -19.10 5.71 15.09
C ASP A 206 -18.23 4.82 14.18
N TRP A 207 -17.47 5.43 13.26
CA TRP A 207 -16.51 4.75 12.39
C TRP A 207 -15.27 4.37 13.18
N ASN A 208 -15.39 3.33 14.00
CA ASN A 208 -14.32 2.86 14.88
C ASN A 208 -13.74 1.52 14.40
N ILE A 209 -12.51 1.22 14.81
CA ILE A 209 -11.85 -0.06 14.57
C ILE A 209 -10.87 -0.34 15.70
N SER A 210 -10.74 -1.60 16.09
CA SER A 210 -9.73 -2.02 17.06
C SER A 210 -8.42 -2.31 16.34
N ILE A 211 -7.41 -1.47 16.56
CA ILE A 211 -6.08 -1.64 15.99
C ILE A 211 -5.23 -2.46 16.95
N LEU A 212 -4.69 -3.58 16.46
CA LEU A 212 -3.71 -4.40 17.17
C LEU A 212 -2.31 -3.80 16.98
N ASP A 213 -1.48 -3.91 18.03
CA ASP A 213 -0.13 -3.35 18.06
C ASP A 213 -0.14 -1.86 17.66
N ALA A 214 -1.17 -1.13 18.12
CA ALA A 214 -1.39 0.26 17.78
C ALA A 214 -0.33 1.15 18.41
N LEU A 215 0.09 2.19 17.69
CA LEU A 215 0.94 3.23 18.26
C LEU A 215 0.06 4.21 19.05
N ASP A 216 0.32 4.35 20.34
CA ASP A 216 -0.29 5.40 21.11
C ASP A 216 0.48 6.72 20.94
N CYS A 217 -0.01 7.61 20.08
CA CYS A 217 0.68 8.86 19.74
C CYS A 217 0.98 9.76 20.95
N THR A 218 0.24 9.62 22.07
CA THR A 218 0.50 10.41 23.29
C THR A 218 1.71 9.90 24.05
N SER A 219 1.84 8.58 24.20
CA SER A 219 2.95 7.94 24.92
C SER A 219 4.11 7.54 24.01
N THR A 220 3.95 7.61 22.68
CA THR A 220 4.89 7.13 21.66
C THR A 220 5.27 5.66 21.86
N SER A 221 4.34 4.86 22.39
CA SER A 221 4.55 3.44 22.70
C SER A 221 3.53 2.56 21.99
N LEU A 222 3.94 1.33 21.64
CA LEU A 222 3.02 0.34 21.10
C LEU A 222 2.15 -0.22 22.23
N VAL A 223 0.85 -0.21 22.02
CA VAL A 223 -0.13 -0.83 22.91
C VAL A 223 -0.76 -2.04 22.21
N GLU A 224 -1.10 -3.06 22.98
CA GLU A 224 -1.55 -4.32 22.42
C GLU A 224 -2.79 -4.18 21.53
N THR A 225 -3.77 -3.40 21.99
CA THR A 225 -4.99 -3.09 21.25
C THR A 225 -5.45 -1.68 21.61
N LYS A 226 -5.81 -0.88 20.62
CA LYS A 226 -6.41 0.45 20.80
C LYS A 226 -7.60 0.60 19.85
N THR A 227 -8.76 0.96 20.39
CA THR A 227 -9.89 1.35 19.53
C THR A 227 -9.69 2.79 19.09
N LEU A 228 -9.64 2.99 17.78
CA LEU A 228 -9.50 4.30 17.15
C LEU A 228 -10.74 4.60 16.31
N SER A 229 -11.08 5.87 16.19
CA SER A 229 -12.18 6.36 15.34
C SER A 229 -11.62 7.13 14.16
N ALA A 230 -12.33 7.09 13.03
CA ALA A 230 -12.02 7.90 11.87
C ALA A 230 -12.03 9.39 12.22
N GLN A 231 -10.93 10.08 11.92
CA GLN A 231 -10.81 11.53 12.09
C GLN A 231 -11.24 12.27 10.84
N ARG A 232 -10.89 11.74 9.66
CA ARG A 232 -11.23 12.29 8.34
C ARG A 232 -10.90 11.29 7.24
N VAL A 233 -11.46 11.49 6.05
CA VAL A 233 -11.06 10.84 4.80
C VAL A 233 -9.66 11.33 4.37
N VAL A 234 -8.81 10.43 3.88
CA VAL A 234 -7.47 10.74 3.35
C VAL A 234 -7.30 10.21 1.93
N GLY A 235 -6.90 11.06 0.98
CA GLY A 235 -6.85 10.68 -0.43
C GLY A 235 -8.24 10.65 -1.06
N GLU A 236 -8.37 9.98 -2.22
CA GLU A 236 -9.64 9.84 -2.93
C GLU A 236 -10.41 8.59 -2.46
N VAL A 237 -11.74 8.64 -2.56
CA VAL A 237 -12.60 7.46 -2.35
C VAL A 237 -12.71 6.66 -3.64
N ALA A 238 -12.88 5.34 -3.53
CA ALA A 238 -13.07 4.48 -4.69
C ALA A 238 -14.47 3.88 -4.71
N VAL A 239 -15.17 4.01 -5.82
CA VAL A 239 -16.47 3.38 -6.05
C VAL A 239 -16.28 2.15 -6.92
N ASN A 240 -16.80 1.01 -6.46
CA ASN A 240 -16.85 -0.20 -7.26
C ASN A 240 -17.93 -0.04 -8.35
N SER A 241 -17.51 -0.04 -9.61
CA SER A 241 -18.40 0.15 -10.76
C SER A 241 -19.34 -1.04 -11.04
N GLU A 242 -19.19 -2.15 -10.32
CA GLU A 242 -20.07 -3.32 -10.48
C GLU A 242 -21.13 -3.40 -9.38
N THR A 243 -20.83 -2.88 -8.18
CA THR A 243 -21.67 -3.06 -7.00
C THR A 243 -22.12 -1.76 -6.35
N GLY A 244 -21.51 -0.62 -6.67
CA GLY A 244 -21.75 0.65 -5.98
C GLY A 244 -21.07 0.75 -4.61
N ASN A 245 -20.36 -0.28 -4.15
CA ASN A 245 -19.62 -0.26 -2.88
C ASN A 245 -18.54 0.82 -2.90
N ILE A 246 -18.34 1.50 -1.77
CA ILE A 246 -17.43 2.66 -1.69
C ILE A 246 -16.34 2.37 -0.67
N ALA A 247 -15.09 2.28 -1.11
CA ALA A 247 -13.94 2.21 -0.23
C ALA A 247 -13.52 3.63 0.18
N VAL A 248 -13.50 3.86 1.49
CA VAL A 248 -13.23 5.15 2.13
C VAL A 248 -11.96 5.02 2.97
N PRO A 249 -10.82 5.52 2.47
CA PRO A 249 -9.58 5.60 3.25
C PRO A 249 -9.69 6.70 4.30
N VAL A 250 -9.37 6.38 5.55
CA VAL A 250 -9.48 7.34 6.67
C VAL A 250 -8.23 7.37 7.52
N LEU A 251 -7.92 8.55 8.04
CA LEU A 251 -6.96 8.74 9.12
C LEU A 251 -7.62 8.35 10.45
N LEU A 252 -6.97 7.50 11.23
CA LEU A 252 -7.40 7.12 12.58
C LEU A 252 -6.66 7.91 13.65
N ASP A 253 -5.34 8.06 13.49
CA ASP A 253 -4.48 8.84 14.38
C ASP A 253 -3.23 9.29 13.60
N SER A 254 -2.68 10.44 13.96
CA SER A 254 -1.45 10.97 13.35
C SER A 254 -0.39 11.14 14.44
N CYS A 255 0.66 10.34 14.34
CA CYS A 255 1.78 10.35 15.27
C CYS A 255 2.99 11.07 14.66
N VAL A 256 4.02 11.30 15.48
CA VAL A 256 5.31 11.77 14.99
C VAL A 256 5.85 10.75 13.99
N GLU A 257 6.07 11.18 12.73
CA GLU A 257 6.64 10.39 11.63
C GLU A 257 5.80 9.22 11.12
N THR A 258 4.57 9.03 11.59
CA THR A 258 3.71 7.95 11.08
C THR A 258 2.23 8.25 11.28
N ASP A 259 1.43 7.91 10.28
CA ASP A 259 -0.02 7.90 10.39
C ASP A 259 -0.52 6.47 10.61
N GLN A 260 -1.57 6.34 11.40
CA GLN A 260 -2.36 5.13 11.49
C GLN A 260 -3.65 5.35 10.71
N SER A 261 -3.87 4.52 9.70
CA SER A 261 -5.03 4.63 8.80
C SER A 261 -5.82 3.33 8.73
N ALA A 262 -7.03 3.42 8.18
CA ALA A 262 -7.85 2.27 7.82
C ALA A 262 -8.63 2.53 6.54
N VAL A 263 -9.13 1.47 5.92
CA VAL A 263 -10.14 1.56 4.85
C VAL A 263 -11.44 0.96 5.35
N PHE A 264 -12.50 1.74 5.24
CA PHE A 264 -13.87 1.29 5.46
C PHE A 264 -14.54 1.09 4.10
N VAL A 265 -15.40 0.08 3.98
CA VAL A 265 -16.22 -0.10 2.78
C VAL A 265 -17.68 0.14 3.12
N LEU A 266 -18.31 1.05 2.39
CA LEU A 266 -19.74 1.32 2.47
C LEU A 266 -20.49 0.55 1.41
N ASP A 267 -21.65 0.05 1.80
CA ASP A 267 -22.68 -0.54 0.93
C ASP A 267 -23.93 0.34 1.08
N PRO A 268 -24.00 1.46 0.34
CA PRO A 268 -25.08 2.43 0.45
C PRO A 268 -26.26 2.05 -0.45
N ASP A 269 -27.47 2.49 -0.05
CA ASP A 269 -28.64 2.53 -0.91
C ASP A 269 -29.10 3.98 -1.17
N GLU A 270 -29.89 4.17 -2.24
CA GLU A 270 -30.39 5.49 -2.63
C GLU A 270 -31.33 6.09 -1.58
N THR A 271 -31.91 5.28 -0.70
CA THR A 271 -32.76 5.75 0.40
C THR A 271 -31.97 6.46 1.51
N GLY A 272 -30.64 6.46 1.40
CA GLY A 272 -29.71 7.06 2.35
C GLY A 272 -29.32 6.12 3.49
N ARG A 273 -29.71 4.85 3.44
CA ARG A 273 -29.22 3.83 4.37
C ARG A 273 -27.89 3.30 3.86
N TYR A 274 -27.04 2.86 4.77
CA TYR A 274 -25.80 2.22 4.40
C TYR A 274 -25.40 1.19 5.47
N ILE A 275 -24.70 0.16 5.04
CA ILE A 275 -23.95 -0.73 5.91
C ILE A 275 -22.47 -0.40 5.73
N PHE A 276 -21.70 -0.46 6.81
CA PHE A 276 -20.27 -0.21 6.76
C PHE A 276 -19.49 -1.44 7.24
N TYR A 277 -18.42 -1.74 6.51
CA TYR A 277 -17.55 -2.89 6.72
C TYR A 277 -16.12 -2.39 6.93
N ARG A 278 -15.35 -3.11 7.75
CA ARG A 278 -13.94 -2.79 8.02
C ARG A 278 -13.06 -3.69 7.17
N THR A 279 -12.10 -3.11 6.46
CA THR A 279 -11.05 -3.93 5.85
C THR A 279 -10.15 -4.49 6.96
N GLN A 280 -9.80 -5.78 6.84
CA GLN A 280 -9.03 -6.49 7.84
C GLN A 280 -7.62 -6.78 7.33
N LEU A 281 -6.68 -5.90 7.69
CA LEU A 281 -5.27 -6.10 7.42
C LEU A 281 -4.69 -7.09 8.45
N PRO A 282 -4.22 -8.28 8.04
CA PRO A 282 -3.58 -9.21 8.96
C PRO A 282 -2.18 -8.73 9.36
N GLY A 283 -1.65 -9.28 10.44
CA GLY A 283 -0.30 -8.99 10.91
C GLY A 283 0.29 -10.16 11.70
N SER A 284 1.13 -9.86 12.68
CA SER A 284 1.88 -10.88 13.45
C SER A 284 0.97 -11.78 14.30
N ARG A 285 -0.21 -11.31 14.68
CA ARG A 285 -1.21 -12.01 15.49
C ARG A 285 -2.51 -12.20 14.72
N ASN A 286 -3.25 -13.24 15.07
CA ASN A 286 -4.59 -13.47 14.53
C ASN A 286 -5.55 -12.35 14.98
N LEU A 287 -6.40 -11.90 14.07
CA LEU A 287 -7.43 -10.91 14.38
C LEU A 287 -8.51 -11.55 15.27
N PRO A 288 -8.87 -10.94 16.41
CA PRO A 288 -9.81 -11.55 17.34
C PRO A 288 -11.27 -11.52 16.86
N ASN A 289 -11.63 -10.61 15.96
CA ASN A 289 -12.96 -10.46 15.36
C ASN A 289 -12.90 -9.59 14.09
N GLU A 290 -14.03 -9.47 13.39
CA GLU A 290 -14.26 -8.65 12.20
C GLU A 290 -14.11 -7.13 12.43
N PHE A 291 -14.07 -6.69 13.68
CA PHE A 291 -13.89 -5.28 14.07
C PHE A 291 -12.44 -4.93 14.40
N SER A 292 -11.51 -5.87 14.15
CA SER A 292 -10.10 -5.73 14.46
C SER A 292 -9.23 -5.82 13.21
N SER A 293 -8.13 -5.06 13.19
CA SER A 293 -7.16 -5.00 12.10
C SER A 293 -5.80 -4.56 12.62
N TYR A 294 -4.75 -4.74 11.82
CA TYR A 294 -3.55 -3.91 11.92
C TYR A 294 -3.80 -2.56 11.22
N ALA A 295 -3.13 -1.50 11.66
CA ALA A 295 -3.23 -0.21 10.98
C ALA A 295 -2.55 -0.27 9.62
N PHE A 296 -3.15 0.37 8.64
CA PHE A 296 -2.40 0.80 7.46
C PHE A 296 -1.49 1.95 7.88
N ASN A 297 -0.39 2.10 7.15
CA ASN A 297 0.42 3.32 7.24
C ASN A 297 -0.32 4.50 6.56
N SER A 298 0.39 5.49 6.03
CA SER A 298 -0.23 6.56 5.24
C SER A 298 -0.80 5.98 3.95
N ILE A 299 -2.13 5.98 3.81
CA ILE A 299 -2.80 5.52 2.58
C ILE A 299 -2.59 6.57 1.49
N LEU A 300 -2.03 6.13 0.36
CA LEU A 300 -1.75 6.97 -0.80
C LEU A 300 -2.89 6.92 -1.81
N ALA A 301 -3.47 5.74 -2.03
CA ALA A 301 -4.58 5.54 -2.95
C ALA A 301 -5.40 4.31 -2.57
N VAL A 302 -6.69 4.32 -2.92
CA VAL A 302 -7.56 3.14 -2.94
C VAL A 302 -8.22 3.00 -4.30
N ARG A 303 -8.52 1.77 -4.71
CA ARG A 303 -9.29 1.50 -5.93
C ARG A 303 -9.95 0.14 -5.94
N TYR A 304 -11.05 0.05 -6.68
CA TYR A 304 -11.61 -1.22 -7.07
C TYR A 304 -11.13 -1.64 -8.45
N TRP A 305 -10.98 -2.94 -8.63
CA TRP A 305 -10.81 -3.53 -9.94
C TRP A 305 -11.33 -4.97 -9.96
N ASN A 306 -12.28 -5.23 -10.87
CA ASN A 306 -12.92 -6.55 -11.02
C ASN A 306 -13.38 -7.09 -9.66
N GLY A 307 -14.10 -6.24 -8.92
CA GLY A 307 -14.53 -6.47 -7.54
C GLY A 307 -13.45 -6.44 -6.45
N SER A 308 -12.15 -6.58 -6.77
CA SER A 308 -11.07 -6.58 -5.78
C SER A 308 -10.70 -5.15 -5.35
N LEU A 309 -10.46 -4.94 -4.06
CA LEU A 309 -10.00 -3.66 -3.50
C LEU A 309 -8.48 -3.67 -3.36
N TYR A 310 -7.85 -2.61 -3.86
CA TYR A 310 -6.41 -2.37 -3.77
C TYR A 310 -6.18 -1.13 -2.92
N VAL A 311 -5.23 -1.22 -1.99
CA VAL A 311 -4.86 -0.13 -1.08
C VAL A 311 -3.37 0.09 -1.21
N GLN A 312 -2.97 1.21 -1.81
CA GLN A 312 -1.58 1.65 -1.84
C GLN A 312 -1.29 2.43 -0.56
N GLN A 313 -0.22 2.06 0.13
CA GLN A 313 0.22 2.72 1.36
C GLN A 313 1.71 3.03 1.31
N GLY A 314 2.08 4.13 1.94
CA GLY A 314 3.45 4.61 2.07
C GLY A 314 3.86 4.75 3.53
N THR A 315 5.17 4.84 3.74
CA THR A 315 5.79 5.15 5.04
C THR A 315 6.49 6.50 4.96
N ALA A 316 6.81 7.10 6.11
CA ALA A 316 7.58 8.35 6.14
C ALA A 316 8.99 8.20 5.56
N SER A 317 9.57 7.00 5.55
CA SER A 317 10.84 6.73 4.87
C SER A 317 10.69 6.61 3.34
N GLY A 318 9.48 6.74 2.80
CA GLY A 318 9.18 6.65 1.38
C GLY A 318 9.10 5.22 0.84
N ALA A 319 9.06 4.19 1.69
CA ALA A 319 8.74 2.84 1.25
C ALA A 319 7.24 2.73 0.96
N GLU A 320 6.88 2.06 -0.14
CA GLU A 320 5.51 1.91 -0.61
C GLU A 320 5.15 0.44 -0.83
N SER A 321 3.89 0.10 -0.55
CA SER A 321 3.33 -1.22 -0.79
C SER A 321 1.89 -1.15 -1.26
N VAL A 322 1.44 -2.19 -1.94
CA VAL A 322 0.03 -2.38 -2.31
C VAL A 322 -0.52 -3.61 -1.61
N VAL A 323 -1.61 -3.41 -0.88
CA VAL A 323 -2.39 -4.45 -0.22
C VAL A 323 -3.61 -4.78 -1.07
N ILE A 324 -3.92 -6.07 -1.21
CA ILE A 324 -5.00 -6.56 -2.05
C ILE A 324 -6.03 -7.28 -1.19
N PHE A 325 -7.29 -6.91 -1.38
CA PHE A 325 -8.46 -7.56 -0.84
C PHE A 325 -9.30 -8.11 -1.99
N ARG A 326 -9.43 -9.43 -2.09
CA ARG A 326 -10.29 -10.06 -3.09
C ARG A 326 -11.76 -10.03 -2.63
N PRO A 327 -12.74 -10.11 -3.54
CA PRO A 327 -14.13 -10.29 -3.17
C PRO A 327 -14.32 -11.48 -2.22
N ASP A 328 -15.19 -11.32 -1.24
CA ASP A 328 -15.61 -12.37 -0.31
C ASP A 328 -17.08 -12.14 0.08
N THR A 329 -17.55 -12.78 1.15
CA THR A 329 -18.92 -12.66 1.66
C THR A 329 -19.32 -11.25 2.12
N THR A 330 -18.35 -10.35 2.33
CA THR A 330 -18.60 -8.95 2.67
C THR A 330 -18.00 -8.01 1.62
N PRO A 331 -18.56 -6.80 1.43
CA PRO A 331 -18.01 -5.76 0.57
C PRO A 331 -16.56 -5.37 0.85
N ALA A 332 -16.08 -5.51 2.10
CA ALA A 332 -14.68 -5.25 2.45
C ALA A 332 -13.70 -6.27 1.85
N GLY A 333 -14.22 -7.40 1.36
CA GLY A 333 -13.42 -8.49 0.82
C GLY A 333 -12.56 -9.18 1.88
N ARG A 334 -11.62 -9.98 1.41
CA ARG A 334 -10.65 -10.71 2.23
C ARG A 334 -9.24 -10.44 1.75
N TYR A 335 -8.32 -10.24 2.68
CA TYR A 335 -6.90 -10.09 2.38
C TYR A 335 -6.39 -11.24 1.50
N ALA A 336 -5.77 -10.87 0.38
CA ALA A 336 -5.20 -11.79 -0.60
C ALA A 336 -3.67 -11.69 -0.66
N GLY A 337 -3.10 -10.53 -0.37
CA GLY A 337 -1.64 -10.34 -0.39
C GLY A 337 -1.20 -8.89 -0.20
N CYS A 338 0.12 -8.71 -0.09
CA CYS A 338 0.78 -7.42 0.01
C CYS A 338 2.09 -7.49 -0.78
N GLY A 339 2.38 -6.48 -1.60
CA GLY A 339 3.63 -6.36 -2.34
C GLY A 339 4.29 -5.02 -2.14
N VAL A 340 5.60 -5.03 -1.90
CA VAL A 340 6.42 -3.82 -1.79
C VAL A 340 6.77 -3.34 -3.21
N VAL A 341 6.46 -2.08 -3.52
CA VAL A 341 6.65 -1.48 -4.86
C VAL A 341 7.74 -0.42 -4.89
N ALA A 342 8.08 0.17 -3.75
CA ALA A 342 9.21 1.08 -3.62
C ALA A 342 9.87 0.93 -2.25
N VAL A 343 11.19 1.09 -2.22
CA VAL A 343 11.99 1.07 -1.00
C VAL A 343 12.93 2.28 -1.07
N ASN A 344 12.72 3.27 -0.21
CA ASN A 344 13.59 4.46 -0.11
C ASN A 344 14.50 4.36 1.13
N GLU A 345 15.62 5.10 1.12
CA GLU A 345 16.74 4.96 2.07
C GLU A 345 16.29 4.94 3.54
N GLY A 346 16.64 3.84 4.23
CA GLY A 346 16.33 3.58 5.65
C GLY A 346 16.09 2.09 5.96
N SER A 347 15.65 1.31 4.97
CA SER A 347 15.45 -0.15 5.04
C SER A 347 16.75 -0.96 4.89
N ASP A 348 17.79 -0.33 4.34
CA ASP A 348 19.05 -1.00 4.00
C ASP A 348 20.06 -0.98 5.18
N ARG A 349 19.64 -1.48 6.36
CA ARG A 349 20.56 -1.78 7.49
C ARG A 349 20.18 -2.97 8.38
N ARG A 350 19.53 -4.01 7.84
CA ARG A 350 19.54 -5.36 8.48
C ARG A 350 19.65 -6.50 7.47
N LYS A 351 20.68 -6.47 6.64
CA LYS A 351 21.38 -7.71 6.25
C LYS A 351 22.63 -7.83 7.14
N ASP A 352 22.43 -8.24 8.39
CA ASP A 352 23.34 -9.11 9.17
C ASP A 352 22.98 -9.14 10.66
N SER A 353 22.58 -10.31 11.16
CA SER A 353 23.10 -10.96 12.39
C SER A 353 22.10 -11.99 12.95
N GLY A 354 22.39 -13.29 12.80
CA GLY A 354 21.85 -14.30 13.71
C GLY A 354 21.42 -15.65 13.11
N ARG A 355 22.42 -16.52 12.89
CA ARG A 355 22.41 -17.99 13.12
C ARG A 355 21.09 -18.76 13.13
N SER A 356 21.08 -19.85 12.35
CA SER A 356 21.33 -21.18 12.92
C SER A 356 22.37 -21.90 12.08
#